data_AF-A0A410G246-F1
#
_entry.id   AF-A0A410G246-F1
#
_cell.length_a   1.000
_cell.length_b   1.000
_cell.length_c   1.000
_cell.angle_alpha   90.00
_cell.angle_beta   90.00
_cell.angle_gamma   90.00
#
_symmetry.space_group_name_H-M   'P 1'
#
loop_
_entity.id
_entity.type
_entity.pdbx_description
1 polymer ?
#
loop_
_entity_poly.entity_id
_entity_poly.type
_entity_poly.pdbx_seq_one_letter_code
_entity_poly.pdbx_strand_id
1 'polypeptide(L)'
;MYYSEILFKKEPYGFYHNLECDFACFALWKTARPYRDRIRELLTLKFEILLETEIIWTTENFKQNAARLYEAPIKSNVPKEKWPKGHEEKIGDTKFILFVVKDCNPHYTYAMSVSKKIELSNLNVVAAKYQIRDWIYDDLKTKFAVHSTNNIQEFFFQAPLILGVELFKKLMDGEKLKIPQIAKDLEGANGWNSYKEVFEILNLTCNYLVLRGFEGLPEENPEKDIDVLTDNYQRFASALGATQVAHQPYKGKVKVNSENISLDIRYIGDKYYDVAWTKEMLQTKVNRNSVFVPREDHYFFSLLFHAKVQKPKVKEKYISILERLAENLKFNWYDANKLHNDKAMGELLNGYFRANHYYYKDPLDKGVYKNEAVIKHIQSNRALTTKIWTKRIEGKLMEVLPVKTIKVLKKIKRKF
;
A
#
# COMPACT_ATOMS: atom_id res chain seq x y z
N MET A 1 4.05 4.05 -17.49
CA MET A 1 3.17 4.46 -16.37
C MET A 1 3.24 3.39 -15.29
N TYR A 2 3.57 3.79 -14.07
CA TYR A 2 3.58 2.95 -12.87
C TYR A 2 2.45 3.32 -11.92
N TYR A 3 2.10 2.41 -11.00
CA TYR A 3 1.07 2.64 -9.99
C TYR A 3 1.27 3.97 -9.25
N SER A 4 2.52 4.21 -8.83
CA SER A 4 2.85 5.33 -7.97
C SER A 4 2.94 6.69 -8.68
N GLU A 5 2.81 6.69 -10.02
CA GLU A 5 2.76 7.90 -10.84
C GLU A 5 1.33 8.42 -11.02
N ILE A 6 0.33 7.67 -10.53
CA ILE A 6 -1.08 8.07 -10.57
C ILE A 6 -1.32 9.15 -9.51
N LEU A 7 -1.61 10.36 -9.98
CA LEU A 7 -1.82 11.53 -9.14
C LEU A 7 -3.22 12.08 -9.38
N PHE A 8 -4.02 12.13 -8.30
CA PHE A 8 -5.30 12.80 -8.31
C PHE A 8 -5.15 14.28 -7.96
N LYS A 9 -5.89 15.12 -8.68
CA LYS A 9 -6.07 16.54 -8.38
C LYS A 9 -7.55 16.81 -8.17
N LYS A 10 -7.85 17.74 -7.27
CA LYS A 10 -9.21 18.18 -6.95
C LYS A 10 -9.56 19.38 -7.83
N GLU A 11 -10.71 19.32 -8.48
CA GLU A 11 -11.36 20.46 -9.15
C GLU A 11 -12.63 20.88 -8.36
N PRO A 12 -13.24 22.03 -8.67
CA PRO A 12 -14.46 22.50 -7.99
C PRO A 12 -15.60 21.47 -7.93
N TYR A 13 -15.75 20.62 -8.95
CA TYR A 13 -16.89 19.71 -9.09
C TYR A 13 -16.51 18.23 -9.10
N GLY A 14 -15.28 17.86 -8.77
CA GLY A 14 -14.83 16.47 -8.79
C GLY A 14 -13.33 16.30 -8.68
N PHE A 15 -12.86 15.14 -9.14
CA PHE A 15 -11.44 14.80 -9.18
C PHE A 15 -11.05 14.34 -10.58
N TYR A 16 -9.77 14.42 -10.89
CA TYR A 16 -9.17 13.88 -12.11
C TYR A 16 -7.80 13.31 -11.76
N HIS A 17 -7.39 12.27 -12.45
CA HIS A 17 -6.02 11.78 -12.41
C HIS A 17 -5.23 12.33 -13.61
N ASN A 18 -3.91 12.23 -13.54
CA ASN A 18 -2.97 12.69 -14.57
C ASN A 18 -2.88 11.83 -15.84
N LEU A 19 -3.85 10.96 -16.10
CA LEU A 19 -3.94 10.16 -17.34
C LEU A 19 -5.03 10.74 -18.24
N GLU A 20 -4.86 10.62 -19.55
CA GLU A 20 -5.83 11.11 -20.54
C GLU A 20 -7.16 10.35 -20.52
N CYS A 21 -7.12 9.08 -20.12
CA CYS A 21 -8.28 8.20 -20.04
C CYS A 21 -8.16 7.31 -18.80
N ASP A 22 -9.30 6.77 -18.38
CA ASP A 22 -9.41 5.79 -17.30
C ASP A 22 -9.64 4.39 -17.87
N PHE A 23 -9.35 3.39 -17.06
CA PHE A 23 -9.45 1.99 -17.43
C PHE A 23 -10.10 1.20 -16.30
N ALA A 24 -10.92 0.21 -16.66
CA ALA A 24 -11.57 -0.64 -15.68
C ALA A 24 -11.68 -2.08 -16.14
N CYS A 25 -11.64 -3.00 -15.17
CA CYS A 25 -12.04 -4.38 -15.36
C CYS A 25 -13.51 -4.55 -14.98
N PHE A 26 -14.26 -5.33 -15.76
CA PHE A 26 -15.52 -5.94 -15.35
C PHE A 26 -15.37 -7.45 -15.40
N ALA A 27 -15.50 -8.11 -14.25
CA ALA A 27 -15.44 -9.56 -14.13
C ALA A 27 -16.83 -10.13 -13.87
N LEU A 28 -17.31 -10.95 -14.80
CA LEU A 28 -18.59 -11.64 -14.74
C LEU A 28 -18.36 -13.00 -14.11
N TRP A 29 -18.79 -13.14 -12.86
CA TRP A 29 -18.72 -14.41 -12.13
C TRP A 29 -19.69 -15.44 -12.70
N LYS A 30 -19.62 -16.66 -12.17
CA LYS A 30 -20.38 -17.83 -12.66
C LYS A 30 -21.83 -17.52 -13.04
N THR A 31 -22.55 -16.79 -12.17
CA THR A 31 -23.98 -16.45 -12.34
C THR A 31 -24.24 -15.34 -13.35
N ALA A 32 -23.26 -14.49 -13.64
CA ALA A 32 -23.39 -13.40 -14.61
C ALA A 32 -23.06 -13.82 -16.05
N ARG A 33 -22.40 -14.97 -16.26
CA ARG A 33 -22.00 -15.43 -17.61
C ARG A 33 -23.14 -15.52 -18.62
N PRO A 34 -24.36 -16.00 -18.28
CA PRO A 34 -25.48 -15.99 -19.23
C PRO A 34 -25.88 -14.59 -19.73
N TYR A 35 -25.51 -13.54 -19.01
CA TYR A 35 -25.79 -12.15 -19.35
C TYR A 35 -24.69 -11.49 -20.20
N ARG A 36 -23.68 -12.26 -20.63
CA ARG A 36 -22.50 -11.77 -21.35
C ARG A 36 -22.84 -10.81 -22.48
N ASP A 37 -23.78 -11.18 -23.36
CA ASP A 37 -24.08 -10.40 -24.55
C ASP A 37 -24.78 -9.08 -24.20
N ARG A 38 -25.79 -9.13 -23.33
CA ARG A 38 -26.46 -7.93 -22.80
C ARG A 38 -25.50 -6.99 -22.06
N ILE A 39 -24.54 -7.55 -21.32
CA ILE A 39 -23.51 -6.76 -20.63
C ILE A 39 -22.55 -6.14 -21.65
N ARG A 40 -22.12 -6.88 -22.67
CA ARG A 40 -21.26 -6.35 -23.75
C ARG A 40 -21.93 -5.16 -24.43
N GLU A 41 -23.20 -5.28 -24.80
CA GLU A 41 -23.98 -4.19 -25.41
C GLU A 41 -23.97 -2.93 -24.54
N LEU A 42 -24.25 -3.06 -23.24
CA LEU A 42 -24.19 -1.94 -22.29
C LEU A 42 -22.79 -1.32 -22.23
N LEU A 43 -21.76 -2.14 -22.14
CA LEU A 43 -20.37 -1.67 -22.02
C LEU A 43 -19.93 -0.97 -23.31
N THR A 44 -20.29 -1.46 -24.49
CA THR A 44 -20.00 -0.80 -25.78
C THR A 44 -20.68 0.55 -25.91
N LEU A 45 -21.88 0.73 -25.34
CA LEU A 45 -22.57 2.03 -25.33
C LEU A 45 -21.90 3.07 -24.45
N LYS A 46 -21.15 2.64 -23.42
CA LYS A 46 -20.56 3.52 -22.40
C LYS A 46 -19.05 3.68 -22.50
N PHE A 47 -18.37 2.68 -23.05
CA PHE A 47 -16.91 2.56 -23.02
C PHE A 47 -16.38 1.95 -24.31
N GLU A 48 -15.08 2.16 -24.54
CA GLU A 48 -14.36 1.38 -25.54
C GLU A 48 -13.90 0.05 -24.92
N ILE A 49 -14.41 -1.08 -25.43
CA ILE A 49 -13.96 -2.41 -24.99
C ILE A 49 -12.62 -2.72 -25.67
N LEU A 50 -11.57 -2.92 -24.87
CA LEU A 50 -10.22 -3.24 -25.33
C LEU A 50 -9.93 -4.74 -25.29
N LEU A 51 -10.52 -5.46 -24.34
CA LEU A 51 -10.40 -6.91 -24.24
C LEU A 51 -11.71 -7.49 -23.72
N GLU A 52 -12.09 -8.62 -24.29
CA GLU A 52 -13.08 -9.52 -23.74
C GLU A 52 -12.54 -10.95 -23.85
N THR A 53 -12.36 -11.61 -22.71
CA THR A 53 -11.77 -12.95 -22.64
C THR A 53 -12.39 -13.77 -21.52
N GLU A 54 -12.42 -15.09 -21.67
CA GLU A 54 -12.62 -15.99 -20.52
C GLU A 54 -11.27 -16.19 -19.80
N ILE A 55 -11.24 -15.96 -18.49
CA ILE A 55 -10.10 -16.30 -17.64
C ILE A 55 -10.39 -17.63 -16.96
N ILE A 56 -9.41 -18.53 -16.94
CA ILE A 56 -9.50 -19.84 -16.28
C ILE A 56 -8.36 -19.98 -15.28
N TRP A 57 -8.71 -19.96 -14.00
CA TRP A 57 -7.81 -20.29 -12.90
C TRP A 57 -7.73 -21.80 -12.69
N THR A 58 -6.66 -22.25 -12.05
CA THR A 58 -6.57 -23.65 -11.61
C THR A 58 -7.43 -23.87 -10.36
N THR A 59 -7.95 -25.08 -10.19
CA THR A 59 -8.69 -25.45 -8.97
C THR A 59 -7.80 -25.33 -7.73
N GLU A 60 -6.51 -25.63 -7.86
CA GLU A 60 -5.53 -25.57 -6.77
C GLU A 60 -5.36 -24.15 -6.21
N ASN A 61 -5.28 -23.15 -7.09
CA ASN A 61 -5.06 -21.75 -6.74
C ASN A 61 -6.34 -20.92 -6.64
N PHE A 62 -7.51 -21.48 -6.92
CA PHE A 62 -8.78 -20.76 -6.93
C PHE A 62 -9.00 -19.89 -5.69
N LYS A 63 -8.88 -20.48 -4.50
CA LYS A 63 -9.08 -19.77 -3.23
C LYS A 63 -8.03 -18.68 -2.99
N GLN A 64 -6.78 -18.94 -3.35
CA GLN A 64 -5.68 -17.97 -3.25
C GLN A 64 -5.91 -16.79 -4.19
N ASN A 65 -6.24 -17.05 -5.46
CA ASN A 65 -6.49 -16.02 -6.45
C ASN A 65 -7.67 -15.15 -6.04
N ALA A 66 -8.77 -15.77 -5.60
CA ALA A 66 -9.93 -15.06 -5.08
C ALA A 66 -9.54 -14.14 -3.92
N ALA A 67 -8.83 -14.64 -2.89
CA ALA A 67 -8.43 -13.83 -1.76
C ALA A 67 -7.48 -12.68 -2.15
N ARG A 68 -6.46 -12.96 -2.98
CA ARG A 68 -5.49 -11.97 -3.44
C ARG A 68 -6.14 -10.85 -4.27
N LEU A 69 -7.09 -11.18 -5.15
CA LEU A 69 -7.77 -10.20 -5.99
C LEU A 69 -8.56 -9.16 -5.16
N TYR A 70 -9.01 -9.54 -3.96
CA TYR A 70 -9.72 -8.66 -3.02
C TYR A 70 -8.83 -8.14 -1.87
N GLU A 71 -7.50 -8.08 -2.06
CA GLU A 71 -6.55 -7.56 -1.06
C GLU A 71 -6.65 -8.27 0.30
N ALA A 72 -6.96 -9.57 0.30
CA ALA A 72 -6.99 -10.42 1.48
C ALA A 72 -5.79 -11.38 1.46
N PRO A 73 -4.59 -10.93 1.88
CA PRO A 73 -3.38 -11.76 1.83
C PRO A 73 -3.53 -13.03 2.67
N ILE A 74 -2.86 -14.08 2.23
CA ILE A 74 -2.92 -15.40 2.87
C ILE A 74 -2.26 -15.35 4.24
N LYS A 75 -2.80 -16.09 5.21
CA LYS A 75 -2.21 -16.20 6.54
C LYS A 75 -1.17 -17.33 6.60
N SER A 76 0.04 -17.03 7.07
CA SER A 76 1.10 -18.00 7.35
C SER A 76 0.67 -18.98 8.44
N ASN A 77 1.11 -20.23 8.34
CA ASN A 77 0.83 -21.31 9.30
C ASN A 77 -0.67 -21.58 9.52
N VAL A 78 -1.53 -21.16 8.59
CA VAL A 78 -2.97 -21.45 8.60
C VAL A 78 -3.28 -22.39 7.43
N PRO A 79 -3.87 -23.57 7.69
CA PRO A 79 -4.31 -24.49 6.62
C PRO A 79 -5.27 -23.82 5.63
N LYS A 80 -5.22 -24.20 4.34
CA LYS A 80 -6.02 -23.59 3.25
C LYS A 80 -7.52 -23.59 3.57
N GLU A 81 -8.00 -24.61 4.27
CA GLU A 81 -9.41 -24.80 4.65
C GLU A 81 -9.89 -23.72 5.63
N LYS A 82 -8.98 -23.18 6.43
CA LYS A 82 -9.22 -22.13 7.44
C LYS A 82 -8.93 -20.71 6.94
N TRP A 83 -8.46 -20.55 5.70
CA TRP A 83 -8.34 -19.21 5.10
C TRP A 83 -9.70 -18.53 5.01
N PRO A 84 -9.74 -17.17 5.03
CA PRO A 84 -10.97 -16.41 4.87
C PRO A 84 -11.82 -16.96 3.73
N LYS A 85 -13.09 -17.22 4.03
CA LYS A 85 -14.08 -17.72 3.07
C LYS A 85 -14.95 -16.57 2.57
N GLY A 86 -15.51 -16.73 1.38
CA GLY A 86 -16.60 -15.91 0.84
C GLY A 86 -16.30 -15.26 -0.50
N HIS A 87 -15.03 -15.02 -0.82
CA HIS A 87 -14.67 -14.50 -2.15
C HIS A 87 -14.84 -15.58 -3.22
N GLU A 88 -14.42 -16.80 -2.93
CA GLU A 88 -14.59 -17.98 -3.78
C GLU A 88 -16.07 -18.34 -3.99
N GLU A 89 -16.90 -18.19 -2.96
CA GLU A 89 -18.35 -18.44 -3.03
C GLU A 89 -19.03 -17.45 -3.97
N LYS A 90 -18.64 -16.17 -3.88
CA LYS A 90 -19.13 -15.11 -4.78
C LYS A 90 -18.71 -15.35 -6.24
N ILE A 91 -17.49 -15.81 -6.49
CA ILE A 91 -16.98 -16.06 -7.84
C ILE A 91 -17.63 -17.33 -8.44
N GLY A 92 -17.82 -18.36 -7.61
CA GLY A 92 -18.66 -19.53 -7.88
C GLY A 92 -18.00 -20.68 -8.65
N ASP A 93 -17.01 -20.43 -9.51
CA ASP A 93 -16.13 -21.44 -10.09
C ASP A 93 -14.80 -20.85 -10.58
N THR A 94 -13.95 -21.66 -11.19
CA THR A 94 -12.61 -21.27 -11.65
C THR A 94 -12.59 -20.41 -12.91
N LYS A 95 -13.76 -20.11 -13.50
CA LYS A 95 -13.87 -19.41 -14.78
C LYS A 95 -14.69 -18.14 -14.65
N PHE A 96 -14.26 -17.09 -15.33
CA PHE A 96 -15.04 -15.86 -15.41
C PHE A 96 -14.75 -15.12 -16.71
N ILE A 97 -15.69 -14.31 -17.16
CA ILE A 97 -15.47 -13.44 -18.32
C ILE A 97 -14.93 -12.12 -17.81
N LEU A 98 -13.81 -11.69 -18.36
CA LEU A 98 -13.19 -10.40 -18.08
C LEU A 98 -13.38 -9.48 -19.28
N PHE A 99 -13.95 -8.32 -19.02
CA PHE A 99 -13.85 -7.16 -19.90
C PHE A 99 -12.80 -6.21 -19.36
N VAL A 100 -11.94 -5.68 -20.24
CA VAL A 100 -11.16 -4.47 -19.99
C VAL A 100 -11.71 -3.37 -20.86
N VAL A 101 -12.11 -2.27 -20.23
CA VAL A 101 -12.73 -1.13 -20.90
C VAL A 101 -11.93 0.14 -20.65
N LYS A 102 -11.98 1.05 -21.62
CA LYS A 102 -11.41 2.39 -21.57
C LYS A 102 -12.53 3.43 -21.53
N ASP A 103 -12.42 4.34 -20.58
CA ASP A 103 -13.31 5.49 -20.42
C ASP A 103 -12.53 6.78 -20.74
N CYS A 104 -12.87 7.43 -21.85
CA CYS A 104 -12.22 8.65 -22.30
C CYS A 104 -12.77 9.92 -21.61
N ASN A 105 -13.83 9.81 -20.80
CA ASN A 105 -14.39 10.94 -20.06
C ASN A 105 -14.76 10.52 -18.63
N PRO A 106 -13.78 10.09 -17.81
CA PRO A 106 -14.05 9.57 -16.49
C PRO A 106 -14.59 10.65 -15.56
N HIS A 107 -15.62 10.32 -14.78
CA HIS A 107 -16.16 11.20 -13.76
C HIS A 107 -15.78 10.68 -12.38
N TYR A 108 -14.79 11.29 -11.73
CA TYR A 108 -14.37 10.89 -10.39
C TYR A 108 -14.99 11.73 -9.28
N THR A 109 -15.57 11.05 -8.29
CA THR A 109 -15.93 11.63 -7.00
C THR A 109 -15.86 10.57 -5.90
N TYR A 110 -16.20 10.95 -4.68
CA TYR A 110 -16.35 10.00 -3.59
C TYR A 110 -17.63 9.17 -3.77
N ALA A 111 -17.48 7.85 -3.84
CA ALA A 111 -18.60 6.92 -3.81
C ALA A 111 -18.45 5.96 -2.63
N MET A 112 -19.59 5.49 -2.10
CA MET A 112 -19.59 4.49 -1.03
C MET A 112 -19.66 3.09 -1.64
N SER A 113 -18.71 2.23 -1.29
CA SER A 113 -18.75 0.82 -1.66
C SER A 113 -19.74 0.04 -0.80
N VAL A 114 -20.04 -1.19 -1.21
CA VAL A 114 -20.92 -2.12 -0.46
C VAL A 114 -20.38 -2.45 0.95
N SER A 115 -19.08 -2.24 1.17
CA SER A 115 -18.42 -2.39 2.47
C SER A 115 -18.46 -1.11 3.33
N LYS A 116 -19.22 -0.09 2.91
CA LYS A 116 -19.32 1.24 3.54
C LYS A 116 -18.02 2.06 3.53
N LYS A 117 -17.01 1.63 2.76
CA LYS A 117 -15.81 2.44 2.50
C LYS A 117 -16.17 3.56 1.52
N ILE A 118 -15.72 4.78 1.81
CA ILE A 118 -15.85 5.93 0.92
C ILE A 118 -14.51 6.13 0.22
N GLU A 119 -14.50 6.07 -1.10
CA GLU A 119 -13.29 6.12 -1.91
C GLU A 119 -13.52 6.91 -3.19
N LEU A 120 -12.44 7.44 -3.77
CA LEU A 120 -12.50 8.02 -5.11
C LEU A 120 -12.84 6.91 -6.09
N SER A 121 -13.88 7.12 -6.88
CA SER A 121 -14.39 6.16 -7.85
C SER A 121 -14.82 6.83 -9.13
N ASN A 122 -14.63 6.15 -10.26
CA ASN A 122 -15.22 6.54 -11.53
C ASN A 122 -16.71 6.19 -11.54
N LEU A 123 -17.57 7.22 -11.53
CA LEU A 123 -19.02 7.06 -11.48
C LEU A 123 -19.59 6.37 -12.71
N ASN A 124 -18.97 6.51 -13.89
CA ASN A 124 -19.43 5.83 -15.10
C ASN A 124 -19.34 4.31 -14.92
N VAL A 125 -18.20 3.84 -14.39
CA VAL A 125 -17.92 2.43 -14.09
C VAL A 125 -18.83 1.91 -12.97
N VAL A 126 -18.96 2.69 -11.89
CA VAL A 126 -19.84 2.34 -10.77
C VAL A 126 -21.29 2.21 -11.24
N ALA A 127 -21.80 3.17 -12.00
CA ALA A 127 -23.17 3.16 -12.51
C ALA A 127 -23.43 1.95 -13.41
N ALA A 128 -22.52 1.65 -14.35
CA ALA A 128 -22.64 0.47 -15.22
C ALA A 128 -22.66 -0.83 -14.40
N LYS A 129 -21.77 -0.98 -13.40
CA LYS A 129 -21.75 -2.15 -12.52
C LYS A 129 -23.07 -2.32 -11.77
N TYR A 130 -23.63 -1.25 -11.21
CA TYR A 130 -24.90 -1.33 -10.47
C TYR A 130 -26.07 -1.65 -11.39
N GLN A 131 -26.14 -1.04 -12.57
CA GLN A 131 -27.14 -1.39 -13.58
C GLN A 131 -27.11 -2.88 -13.94
N ILE A 132 -25.92 -3.45 -14.14
CA ILE A 132 -25.76 -4.89 -14.41
C ILE A 132 -26.20 -5.73 -13.20
N ARG A 133 -25.85 -5.32 -11.98
CA ARG A 133 -26.25 -6.03 -10.76
C ARG A 133 -27.75 -6.02 -10.56
N ASP A 134 -28.42 -4.92 -10.87
CA ASP A 134 -29.87 -4.79 -10.74
C ASP A 134 -30.57 -5.75 -11.71
N TRP A 135 -30.14 -5.80 -12.97
CA TRP A 135 -30.67 -6.78 -13.95
C TRP A 135 -30.58 -8.22 -13.46
N ILE A 136 -29.40 -8.61 -12.97
CA ILE A 136 -29.17 -9.98 -12.51
C ILE A 136 -29.91 -10.24 -11.19
N TYR A 137 -30.06 -9.24 -10.34
CA TYR A 137 -30.82 -9.35 -9.11
C TYR A 137 -32.32 -9.54 -9.40
N ASP A 138 -32.86 -8.83 -10.38
CA ASP A 138 -34.27 -8.96 -10.76
C ASP A 138 -34.60 -10.39 -11.18
N ASP A 139 -33.73 -11.01 -11.97
CA ASP A 139 -33.91 -12.36 -12.49
C ASP A 139 -33.53 -13.48 -11.49
N LEU A 140 -32.38 -13.35 -10.83
CA LEU A 140 -31.74 -14.45 -10.06
C LEU A 140 -31.65 -14.18 -8.55
N LYS A 141 -32.11 -13.00 -8.10
CA LYS A 141 -32.00 -12.55 -6.69
C LYS A 141 -30.56 -12.60 -6.13
N THR A 142 -29.56 -12.45 -7.00
CA THR A 142 -28.14 -12.52 -6.66
C THR A 142 -27.49 -11.13 -6.67
N LYS A 143 -26.97 -10.66 -5.53
CA LYS A 143 -26.51 -9.26 -5.33
C LYS A 143 -25.10 -8.95 -5.85
N PHE A 144 -24.26 -9.97 -6.09
CA PHE A 144 -22.82 -9.78 -6.30
C PHE A 144 -22.25 -10.54 -7.50
N ALA A 145 -23.08 -10.81 -8.51
CA ALA A 145 -22.72 -11.60 -9.69
C ALA A 145 -21.63 -10.96 -10.58
N VAL A 146 -21.42 -9.64 -10.46
CA VAL A 146 -20.39 -8.90 -11.21
C VAL A 146 -19.51 -8.09 -10.28
N HIS A 147 -18.22 -8.08 -10.59
CA HIS A 147 -17.20 -7.20 -10.00
C HIS A 147 -16.72 -6.19 -11.04
N SER A 148 -16.39 -4.99 -10.58
CA SER A 148 -15.60 -4.04 -11.36
C SER A 148 -14.56 -3.39 -10.47
N THR A 149 -13.45 -2.97 -11.07
CA THR A 149 -12.51 -2.05 -10.42
C THR A 149 -13.17 -0.67 -10.34
N ASN A 150 -13.24 -0.06 -9.15
CA ASN A 150 -13.99 1.20 -8.96
C ASN A 150 -13.19 2.44 -9.38
N ASN A 151 -11.87 2.31 -9.44
CA ASN A 151 -10.95 3.39 -9.77
C ASN A 151 -9.71 2.83 -10.47
N ILE A 152 -8.94 3.75 -11.05
CA ILE A 152 -7.71 3.45 -11.79
C ILE A 152 -6.67 2.71 -10.93
N GLN A 153 -6.61 2.99 -9.62
CA GLN A 153 -5.67 2.30 -8.72
C GLN A 153 -6.04 0.82 -8.52
N GLU A 154 -7.34 0.51 -8.40
CA GLU A 154 -7.81 -0.88 -8.39
C GLU A 154 -7.56 -1.56 -9.74
N PHE A 155 -7.71 -0.84 -10.86
CA PHE A 155 -7.37 -1.37 -12.18
C PHE A 155 -5.88 -1.73 -12.28
N PHE A 156 -4.99 -0.82 -11.91
CA PHE A 156 -3.55 -1.07 -11.87
C PHE A 156 -3.16 -2.19 -10.88
N PHE A 157 -3.93 -2.41 -9.80
CA PHE A 157 -3.71 -3.56 -8.93
C PHE A 157 -4.16 -4.88 -9.58
N GLN A 158 -5.38 -4.93 -10.13
CA GLN A 158 -6.00 -6.20 -10.55
C GLN A 158 -5.59 -6.64 -11.96
N ALA A 159 -5.52 -5.71 -12.92
CA ALA A 159 -5.32 -6.06 -14.32
C ALA A 159 -3.94 -6.69 -14.59
N PRO A 160 -2.80 -6.14 -14.11
CA PRO A 160 -1.50 -6.80 -14.27
C PRO A 160 -1.43 -8.16 -13.57
N LEU A 161 -2.10 -8.32 -12.43
CA LEU A 161 -2.12 -9.62 -11.73
C LEU A 161 -2.89 -10.68 -12.52
N ILE A 162 -4.00 -10.31 -13.19
CA ILE A 162 -4.81 -11.25 -13.97
C ILE A 162 -4.17 -11.54 -15.33
N LEU A 163 -3.68 -10.51 -16.03
CA LEU A 163 -3.31 -10.57 -17.44
C LEU A 163 -1.79 -10.67 -17.67
N GLY A 164 -0.99 -10.32 -16.65
CA GLY A 164 0.44 -10.15 -16.77
C GLY A 164 0.87 -8.83 -17.40
N VAL A 165 2.16 -8.53 -17.25
CA VAL A 165 2.78 -7.24 -17.60
C VAL A 165 2.58 -6.89 -19.08
N GLU A 166 2.80 -7.84 -19.98
CA GLU A 166 2.81 -7.58 -21.42
C GLU A 166 1.43 -7.26 -21.97
N LEU A 167 0.40 -8.04 -21.62
CA LEU A 167 -0.98 -7.76 -22.02
C LEU A 167 -1.48 -6.47 -21.37
N PHE A 168 -1.13 -6.21 -20.11
CA PHE A 168 -1.49 -4.97 -19.43
C PHE A 168 -0.95 -3.74 -20.16
N LYS A 169 0.33 -3.73 -20.56
CA LYS A 169 0.94 -2.61 -21.29
C LYS A 169 0.23 -2.34 -22.61
N LYS A 170 -0.04 -3.38 -23.41
CA LYS A 170 -0.80 -3.26 -24.67
C LYS A 170 -2.17 -2.62 -24.47
N LEU A 171 -2.88 -3.01 -23.41
CA LEU A 171 -4.18 -2.44 -23.08
C LEU A 171 -4.07 -0.98 -22.63
N MET A 172 -3.04 -0.63 -21.86
CA MET A 172 -2.76 0.76 -21.48
C MET A 172 -2.44 1.64 -22.69
N ASP A 173 -1.84 1.08 -23.74
CA ASP A 173 -1.59 1.75 -25.02
C ASP A 173 -2.87 1.84 -25.90
N GLY A 174 -3.99 1.30 -25.42
CA GLY A 174 -5.28 1.32 -26.11
C GLY A 174 -5.45 0.24 -27.18
N GLU A 175 -4.58 -0.78 -27.21
CA GLU A 175 -4.68 -1.88 -28.17
C GLU A 175 -5.95 -2.72 -27.91
N LYS A 176 -6.72 -2.98 -28.98
CA LYS A 176 -7.86 -3.91 -28.95
C LYS A 176 -7.39 -5.33 -29.18
N LEU A 177 -7.43 -6.14 -28.13
CA LEU A 177 -6.93 -7.50 -28.13
C LEU A 177 -8.08 -8.50 -28.35
N LYS A 178 -7.89 -9.42 -29.30
CA LYS A 178 -8.82 -10.52 -29.57
C LYS A 178 -8.23 -11.84 -29.05
N ILE A 179 -8.40 -12.06 -27.75
CA ILE A 179 -7.96 -13.28 -27.07
C ILE A 179 -9.21 -13.92 -26.46
N PRO A 180 -9.71 -15.05 -27.00
CA PRO A 180 -10.97 -15.61 -26.53
C PRO A 180 -10.88 -16.17 -25.11
N GLN A 181 -9.70 -16.70 -24.74
CA GLN A 181 -9.48 -17.37 -23.47
C GLN A 181 -8.02 -17.22 -23.02
N ILE A 182 -7.81 -17.06 -21.71
CA ILE A 182 -6.52 -17.07 -21.04
C ILE A 182 -6.62 -18.05 -19.86
N ALA A 183 -5.89 -19.17 -19.94
CA ALA A 183 -5.80 -20.15 -18.86
C ALA A 183 -4.52 -19.91 -18.04
N LYS A 184 -4.65 -19.18 -16.93
CA LYS A 184 -3.53 -18.74 -16.09
C LYS A 184 -4.05 -18.28 -14.73
N ASP A 185 -3.34 -18.64 -13.66
CA ASP A 185 -3.53 -18.08 -12.31
C ASP A 185 -2.94 -16.67 -12.18
N LEU A 186 -3.29 -15.96 -11.10
CA LEU A 186 -2.71 -14.63 -10.86
C LEU A 186 -1.17 -14.70 -10.84
N GLU A 187 -0.51 -13.63 -11.30
CA GLU A 187 0.95 -13.52 -11.24
C GLU A 187 1.48 -13.85 -9.84
N GLY A 188 2.53 -14.65 -9.75
CA GLY A 188 3.10 -15.10 -8.49
C GLY A 188 2.26 -16.11 -7.68
N ALA A 189 1.18 -16.70 -8.23
CA ALA A 189 0.35 -17.67 -7.50
C ALA A 189 1.15 -18.87 -6.96
N ASN A 190 2.15 -19.34 -7.73
CA ASN A 190 3.04 -20.44 -7.36
C ASN A 190 4.43 -19.96 -6.86
N GLY A 191 4.54 -18.68 -6.49
CA GLY A 191 5.80 -17.99 -6.31
C GLY A 191 6.31 -17.37 -7.62
N TRP A 192 7.49 -16.75 -7.53
CA TRP A 192 8.12 -16.00 -8.61
C TRP A 192 9.37 -16.72 -9.11
N ASN A 193 9.66 -16.64 -10.41
CA ASN A 193 10.88 -17.24 -10.95
C ASN A 193 12.10 -16.37 -10.67
N SER A 194 11.92 -15.05 -10.61
CA SER A 194 13.00 -14.10 -10.38
C SER A 194 12.53 -12.86 -9.60
N TYR A 195 13.48 -12.13 -9.01
CA TYR A 195 13.20 -10.82 -8.41
C TYR A 195 12.79 -9.79 -9.47
N LYS A 196 13.24 -9.94 -10.72
CA LYS A 196 12.80 -9.07 -11.82
C LYS A 196 11.28 -9.14 -12.03
N GLU A 197 10.72 -10.34 -12.11
CA GLU A 197 9.25 -10.51 -12.23
C GLU A 197 8.51 -9.89 -11.02
N VAL A 198 9.07 -10.06 -9.82
CA VAL A 198 8.53 -9.45 -8.58
C VAL A 198 8.41 -7.94 -8.72
N PHE A 199 9.50 -7.26 -9.08
CA PHE A 199 9.52 -5.81 -9.11
C PHE A 199 8.79 -5.24 -10.33
N GLU A 200 8.76 -5.95 -11.46
CA GLU A 200 7.91 -5.58 -12.61
C GLU A 200 6.43 -5.53 -12.20
N ILE A 201 5.93 -6.53 -11.48
CA ILE A 201 4.54 -6.51 -10.98
C ILE A 201 4.35 -5.44 -9.91
N LEU A 202 5.23 -5.37 -8.90
CA LEU A 202 5.08 -4.37 -7.83
C LEU A 202 5.05 -2.93 -8.36
N ASN A 203 5.84 -2.61 -9.39
CA ASN A 203 5.84 -1.28 -10.01
C ASN A 203 4.50 -0.94 -10.65
N LEU A 204 3.75 -1.93 -11.13
CA LEU A 204 2.42 -1.75 -11.72
C LEU A 204 1.31 -1.79 -10.69
N THR A 205 1.47 -2.48 -9.57
CA THR A 205 0.35 -2.76 -8.65
C THR A 205 0.42 -2.02 -7.31
N CYS A 206 1.57 -1.44 -6.95
CA CYS A 206 1.81 -0.96 -5.60
C CYS A 206 2.59 0.36 -5.56
N ASN A 207 2.36 1.15 -4.52
CA ASN A 207 3.23 2.24 -4.11
C ASN A 207 4.12 1.74 -2.98
N TYR A 208 5.40 1.54 -3.28
CA TYR A 208 6.35 0.94 -2.36
C TYR A 208 7.76 1.48 -2.61
N LEU A 209 8.67 1.24 -1.66
CA LEU A 209 10.11 1.30 -1.86
C LEU A 209 10.82 0.27 -0.99
N VAL A 210 11.96 -0.25 -1.42
CA VAL A 210 12.83 -1.13 -0.63
C VAL A 210 13.73 -0.25 0.24
N LEU A 211 13.62 -0.36 1.56
CA LEU A 211 14.24 0.55 2.53
C LEU A 211 15.77 0.46 2.58
N ARG A 212 16.33 -0.73 2.34
CA ARG A 212 17.76 -1.05 2.49
C ARG A 212 18.05 -2.42 1.89
N GLY A 213 19.34 -2.73 1.66
CA GLY A 213 19.76 -4.02 1.10
C GLY A 213 19.34 -4.22 -0.35
N PHE A 214 19.06 -3.13 -1.06
CA PHE A 214 18.57 -3.15 -2.44
C PHE A 214 19.70 -3.12 -3.47
N GLU A 215 20.96 -3.04 -3.05
CA GLU A 215 22.10 -2.82 -3.94
C GLU A 215 22.27 -3.89 -5.03
N GLY A 216 21.87 -5.15 -4.75
CA GLY A 216 21.90 -6.25 -5.72
C GLY A 216 20.56 -6.49 -6.45
N LEU A 217 19.48 -5.82 -6.06
CA LEU A 217 18.17 -6.03 -6.66
C LEU A 217 18.04 -5.25 -7.97
N PRO A 218 17.32 -5.78 -8.98
CA PRO A 218 16.53 -7.01 -8.98
C PRO A 218 17.29 -8.26 -9.46
N GLU A 219 18.61 -8.21 -9.60
CA GLU A 219 19.40 -9.34 -10.10
C GLU A 219 19.59 -10.43 -9.04
N GLU A 220 19.94 -10.04 -7.81
CA GLU A 220 20.22 -10.94 -6.70
C GLU A 220 19.79 -10.36 -5.34
N ASN A 221 19.48 -11.24 -4.39
CA ASN A 221 19.21 -10.87 -3.01
C ASN A 221 19.99 -11.77 -2.04
N PRO A 222 21.26 -11.45 -1.75
CA PRO A 222 22.07 -12.27 -0.84
C PRO A 222 21.55 -12.29 0.60
N GLU A 223 20.79 -11.26 1.02
CA GLU A 223 20.27 -11.15 2.39
C GLU A 223 19.05 -12.06 2.63
N LYS A 224 18.38 -12.52 1.56
CA LYS A 224 17.17 -13.35 1.59
C LYS A 224 16.03 -12.78 2.45
N ASP A 225 16.04 -11.46 2.64
CA ASP A 225 14.95 -10.66 3.17
C ASP A 225 14.72 -9.41 2.32
N ILE A 226 13.52 -8.83 2.43
CA ILE A 226 13.18 -7.55 1.80
C ILE A 226 12.51 -6.68 2.85
N ASP A 227 13.19 -5.61 3.25
CA ASP A 227 12.64 -4.53 4.05
C ASP A 227 11.95 -3.52 3.13
N VAL A 228 10.64 -3.34 3.25
CA VAL A 228 9.86 -2.48 2.36
C VAL A 228 9.06 -1.45 3.16
N LEU A 229 8.84 -0.28 2.57
CA LEU A 229 7.83 0.69 2.98
C LEU A 229 6.75 0.77 1.89
N THR A 230 5.48 0.72 2.26
CA THR A 230 4.33 0.83 1.34
C THR A 230 3.18 1.65 1.94
N ASP A 231 2.23 2.12 1.13
CA ASP A 231 1.03 2.79 1.63
C ASP A 231 -0.06 1.81 2.09
N ASN A 232 -0.13 0.63 1.49
CA ASN A 232 -1.11 -0.41 1.81
C ASN A 232 -0.44 -1.79 1.88
N TYR A 233 -0.23 -2.27 3.11
CA TYR A 233 0.41 -3.57 3.36
C TYR A 233 -0.41 -4.76 2.82
N GLN A 234 -1.74 -4.65 2.77
CA GLN A 234 -2.60 -5.74 2.28
C GLN A 234 -2.45 -5.87 0.77
N ARG A 235 -2.54 -4.75 0.06
CA ARG A 235 -2.29 -4.68 -1.39
C ARG A 235 -0.91 -5.20 -1.74
N PHE A 236 0.13 -4.74 -1.05
CA PHE A 236 1.51 -5.18 -1.26
C PHE A 236 1.66 -6.70 -1.08
N ALA A 237 1.16 -7.26 0.02
CA ALA A 237 1.23 -8.68 0.28
C ALA A 237 0.39 -9.51 -0.72
N SER A 238 -0.79 -9.03 -1.08
CA SER A 238 -1.64 -9.69 -2.08
C SER A 238 -1.03 -9.65 -3.48
N ALA A 239 -0.40 -8.54 -3.90
CA ALA A 239 0.32 -8.44 -5.16
C ALA A 239 1.44 -9.48 -5.25
N LEU A 240 2.23 -9.63 -4.18
CA LEU A 240 3.31 -10.62 -4.12
C LEU A 240 2.85 -12.07 -4.01
N GLY A 241 1.60 -12.33 -3.63
CA GLY A 241 1.19 -13.66 -3.18
C GLY A 241 1.88 -14.07 -1.88
N ALA A 242 2.26 -13.09 -1.04
CA ALA A 242 2.91 -13.35 0.22
C ALA A 242 1.95 -13.94 1.25
N THR A 243 2.49 -14.82 2.11
CA THR A 243 1.81 -15.22 3.35
C THR A 243 2.19 -14.25 4.47
N GLN A 244 1.24 -13.91 5.34
CA GLN A 244 1.44 -13.01 6.48
C GLN A 244 1.13 -13.67 7.82
N VAL A 245 1.92 -13.34 8.83
CA VAL A 245 1.69 -13.83 10.19
C VAL A 245 0.43 -13.18 10.77
N ALA A 246 -0.44 -13.99 11.38
CA ALA A 246 -1.66 -13.47 12.01
C ALA A 246 -1.32 -12.41 13.08
N HIS A 247 -2.04 -11.28 13.07
CA HIS A 247 -1.83 -10.13 13.95
C HIS A 247 -0.47 -9.42 13.82
N GLN A 248 0.36 -9.82 12.86
CA GLN A 248 1.62 -9.18 12.52
C GLN A 248 1.68 -8.92 11.00
N PRO A 249 0.82 -8.02 10.48
CA PRO A 249 0.74 -7.76 9.04
C PRO A 249 2.05 -7.22 8.43
N TYR A 250 2.99 -6.80 9.27
CA TYR A 250 4.32 -6.33 8.88
C TYR A 250 5.34 -7.47 8.70
N LYS A 251 4.97 -8.73 8.95
CA LYS A 251 5.81 -9.90 8.71
C LYS A 251 5.18 -10.81 7.67
N GLY A 252 5.93 -11.13 6.63
CA GLY A 252 5.48 -12.06 5.60
C GLY A 252 6.58 -12.94 5.03
N LYS A 253 6.18 -13.85 4.15
CA LYS A 253 7.07 -14.68 3.35
C LYS A 253 6.55 -14.80 1.93
N VAL A 254 7.45 -14.81 0.96
CA VAL A 254 7.16 -15.03 -0.45
C VAL A 254 8.18 -16.00 -1.04
N LYS A 255 7.77 -16.81 -2.01
CA LYS A 255 8.67 -17.72 -2.72
C LYS A 255 9.21 -17.03 -3.98
N VAL A 256 10.53 -16.92 -4.10
CA VAL A 256 11.22 -16.35 -5.28
C VAL A 256 12.38 -17.27 -5.64
N ASN A 257 12.47 -17.67 -6.91
CA ASN A 257 13.47 -18.62 -7.41
C ASN A 257 13.57 -19.88 -6.54
N SER A 258 12.42 -20.45 -6.18
CA SER A 258 12.28 -21.59 -5.26
C SER A 258 12.74 -21.38 -3.81
N GLU A 259 13.23 -20.19 -3.44
CA GLU A 259 13.62 -19.86 -2.07
C GLU A 259 12.50 -19.11 -1.33
N ASN A 260 12.42 -19.33 -0.01
CA ASN A 260 11.51 -18.57 0.85
C ASN A 260 12.21 -17.29 1.33
N ILE A 261 11.71 -16.15 0.87
CA ILE A 261 12.23 -14.82 1.21
C ILE A 261 11.36 -14.23 2.31
N SER A 262 12.01 -13.69 3.34
CA SER A 262 11.31 -13.01 4.44
C SER A 262 10.97 -11.57 4.05
N LEU A 263 9.78 -11.10 4.45
CA LEU A 263 9.32 -9.74 4.16
C LEU A 263 9.09 -8.98 5.47
N ASP A 264 9.75 -7.82 5.58
CA ASP A 264 9.50 -6.83 6.62
C ASP A 264 8.72 -5.66 6.01
N ILE A 265 7.39 -5.73 6.11
CA ILE A 265 6.45 -4.81 5.46
C ILE A 265 6.12 -3.66 6.40
N ARG A 266 6.82 -2.53 6.24
CA ARG A 266 6.47 -1.27 6.90
C ARG A 266 5.44 -0.53 6.09
N TYR A 267 4.54 0.20 6.75
CA TYR A 267 3.47 0.90 6.08
C TYR A 267 3.06 2.20 6.75
N ILE A 268 2.46 3.11 5.97
CA ILE A 268 1.97 4.39 6.51
C ILE A 268 1.02 4.13 7.68
N GLY A 269 1.40 4.60 8.87
CA GLY A 269 0.59 4.47 10.09
C GLY A 269 1.00 3.31 11.01
N ASP A 270 1.97 2.47 10.63
CA ASP A 270 2.53 1.42 11.49
C ASP A 270 3.43 1.96 12.63
N LYS A 271 3.72 3.27 12.58
CA LYS A 271 4.56 4.02 13.52
C LYS A 271 6.02 3.56 13.57
N TYR A 272 6.48 2.78 12.59
CA TYR A 272 7.88 2.41 12.46
C TYR A 272 8.74 3.63 12.12
N TYR A 273 8.22 4.50 11.26
CA TYR A 273 8.68 5.87 11.04
C TYR A 273 7.50 6.84 11.26
N ASP A 274 7.78 8.15 11.26
CA ASP A 274 6.74 9.18 11.30
C ASP A 274 5.83 9.11 10.06
N VAL A 275 4.55 9.47 10.20
CA VAL A 275 3.57 9.39 9.11
C VAL A 275 3.85 10.39 7.99
N ALA A 276 4.29 11.61 8.32
CA ALA A 276 4.69 12.57 7.30
C ALA A 276 5.96 12.10 6.58
N TRP A 277 6.93 11.59 7.34
CA TRP A 277 8.18 11.07 6.78
C TRP A 277 7.95 9.88 5.84
N THR A 278 7.10 8.91 6.23
CA THR A 278 6.75 7.76 5.35
C THR A 278 6.06 8.18 4.06
N LYS A 279 5.16 9.17 4.14
CA LYS A 279 4.52 9.75 2.94
C LYS A 279 5.55 10.41 2.03
N GLU A 280 6.44 11.22 2.60
CA GLU A 280 7.49 11.90 1.83
C GLU A 280 8.42 10.89 1.16
N MET A 281 8.92 9.89 1.90
CA MET A 281 9.76 8.83 1.34
C MET A 281 9.11 8.13 0.15
N LEU A 282 7.81 7.82 0.23
CA LEU A 282 7.07 7.20 -0.88
C LEU A 282 6.83 8.17 -2.05
N GLN A 283 6.67 9.46 -1.79
CA GLN A 283 6.48 10.48 -2.83
C GLN A 283 7.78 10.81 -3.57
N THR A 284 8.92 10.77 -2.89
CA THR A 284 10.23 11.17 -3.45
C THR A 284 11.16 10.00 -3.70
N LYS A 285 10.66 8.76 -3.66
CA LYS A 285 11.42 7.56 -4.02
C LYS A 285 11.96 7.63 -5.44
N VAL A 286 13.06 6.94 -5.68
CA VAL A 286 13.76 6.92 -6.97
C VAL A 286 13.72 5.50 -7.52
N ASN A 287 13.51 5.36 -8.83
CA ASN A 287 13.66 4.07 -9.50
C ASN A 287 15.15 3.82 -9.79
N ARG A 288 15.71 2.77 -9.21
CA ARG A 288 17.06 2.29 -9.47
C ARG A 288 16.95 0.86 -10.00
N ASN A 289 17.35 0.64 -11.25
CA ASN A 289 17.32 -0.66 -11.90
C ASN A 289 15.96 -1.37 -11.82
N SER A 290 14.85 -0.65 -12.00
CA SER A 290 13.47 -1.17 -11.88
C SER A 290 13.02 -1.48 -10.45
N VAL A 291 13.76 -1.05 -9.42
CA VAL A 291 13.36 -1.14 -8.02
C VAL A 291 13.20 0.25 -7.45
N PHE A 292 12.08 0.54 -6.81
CA PHE A 292 11.92 1.80 -6.11
C PHE A 292 12.67 1.78 -4.77
N VAL A 293 13.51 2.79 -4.54
CA VAL A 293 14.37 2.93 -3.37
C VAL A 293 14.27 4.35 -2.79
N PRO A 294 14.68 4.60 -1.53
CA PRO A 294 14.69 5.95 -0.99
C PRO A 294 15.65 6.85 -1.76
N ARG A 295 15.33 8.15 -1.85
CA ARG A 295 16.32 9.19 -2.17
C ARG A 295 17.48 9.13 -1.16
N GLU A 296 18.69 9.49 -1.56
CA GLU A 296 19.90 9.25 -0.76
C GLU A 296 19.84 9.83 0.66
N ASP A 297 19.29 11.03 0.84
CA ASP A 297 19.11 11.64 2.16
C ASP A 297 18.11 10.87 3.04
N HIS A 298 16.98 10.44 2.46
CA HIS A 298 16.06 9.55 3.15
C HIS A 298 16.70 8.21 3.46
N TYR A 299 17.53 7.66 2.58
CA TYR A 299 18.25 6.43 2.86
C TYR A 299 19.20 6.62 4.04
N PHE A 300 19.98 7.71 4.06
CA PHE A 300 20.89 8.05 5.15
C PHE A 300 20.14 8.14 6.49
N PHE A 301 19.13 9.00 6.58
CA PHE A 301 18.43 9.22 7.85
C PHE A 301 17.59 8.02 8.29
N SER A 302 16.95 7.29 7.36
CA SER A 302 16.16 6.11 7.70
C SER A 302 17.03 4.94 8.13
N LEU A 303 18.23 4.79 7.56
CA LEU A 303 19.22 3.79 7.97
C LEU A 303 19.86 4.14 9.32
N LEU A 304 20.21 5.41 9.53
CA LEU A 304 20.73 5.90 10.81
C LEU A 304 19.70 5.69 11.93
N PHE A 305 18.44 6.06 11.67
CA PHE A 305 17.33 5.83 12.60
C PHE A 305 17.17 4.33 12.89
N HIS A 306 17.14 3.49 11.85
CA HIS A 306 17.06 2.04 12.02
C HIS A 306 18.20 1.49 12.90
N ALA A 307 19.44 1.86 12.59
CA ALA A 307 20.64 1.36 13.26
C ALA A 307 20.76 1.84 14.72
N LYS A 308 20.36 3.09 15.02
CA LYS A 308 20.54 3.69 16.35
C LYS A 308 19.31 3.65 17.24
N VAL A 309 18.12 3.76 16.66
CA VAL A 309 16.86 3.80 17.42
C VAL A 309 16.25 2.40 17.54
N GLN A 310 16.33 1.60 16.47
CA GLN A 310 15.53 0.37 16.33
C GLN A 310 16.35 -0.93 16.42
N LYS A 311 17.65 -0.84 16.70
CA LYS A 311 18.55 -1.98 16.84
C LYS A 311 19.45 -1.82 18.09
N PRO A 312 19.80 -2.94 18.75
CA PRO A 312 20.67 -2.90 19.94
C PRO A 312 22.13 -2.57 19.60
N LYS A 313 22.56 -2.86 18.36
CA LYS A 313 23.91 -2.59 17.87
C LYS A 313 23.85 -2.20 16.39
N VAL A 314 24.73 -1.30 16.00
CA VAL A 314 24.97 -0.94 14.59
C VAL A 314 25.75 -2.06 13.91
N LYS A 315 25.27 -2.53 12.76
CA LYS A 315 26.01 -3.51 11.94
C LYS A 315 27.13 -2.81 11.18
N GLU A 316 28.27 -3.46 11.02
CA GLU A 316 29.44 -2.91 10.31
C GLU A 316 29.09 -2.41 8.90
N LYS A 317 28.34 -3.22 8.13
CA LYS A 317 27.89 -2.83 6.79
C LYS A 317 27.09 -1.52 6.75
N TYR A 318 26.37 -1.18 7.83
CA TYR A 318 25.61 0.07 7.89
C TYR A 318 26.53 1.27 8.12
N ILE A 319 27.67 1.09 8.78
CA ILE A 319 28.67 2.15 8.96
C ILE A 319 29.20 2.57 7.59
N SER A 320 29.69 1.62 6.79
CA SER A 320 30.21 1.89 5.45
C SER A 320 29.17 2.51 4.51
N ILE A 321 27.90 2.08 4.59
CA ILE A 321 26.83 2.68 3.80
C ILE A 321 26.55 4.13 4.24
N LEU A 322 26.49 4.40 5.56
CA LEU A 322 26.27 5.74 6.09
C LEU A 322 27.41 6.70 5.73
N GLU A 323 28.66 6.25 5.81
CA GLU A 323 29.84 7.04 5.40
C GLU A 323 29.78 7.41 3.93
N ARG A 324 29.53 6.43 3.04
CA ARG A 324 29.39 6.67 1.60
C ARG A 324 28.25 7.65 1.29
N LEU A 325 27.10 7.48 1.93
CA LEU A 325 25.97 8.39 1.75
C LEU A 325 26.29 9.81 2.25
N ALA A 326 26.97 9.92 3.39
CA ALA A 326 27.39 11.21 3.93
C ALA A 326 28.38 11.92 2.99
N GLU A 327 29.33 11.18 2.40
CA GLU A 327 30.25 11.71 1.40
C GLU A 327 29.51 12.23 0.15
N ASN A 328 28.63 11.40 -0.43
CA ASN A 328 27.82 11.78 -1.60
C ASN A 328 26.98 13.04 -1.35
N LEU A 329 26.39 13.13 -0.16
CA LEU A 329 25.54 14.25 0.26
C LEU A 329 26.33 15.45 0.81
N LYS A 330 27.67 15.35 0.89
CA LYS A 330 28.55 16.38 1.46
C LYS A 330 28.20 16.74 2.90
N PHE A 331 27.79 15.74 3.69
CA PHE A 331 27.53 15.88 5.12
C PHE A 331 28.83 15.91 5.92
N ASN A 332 29.63 16.96 5.73
CA ASN A 332 30.93 17.17 6.41
C ASN A 332 30.81 17.24 7.95
N TRP A 333 29.59 17.38 8.47
CA TRP A 333 29.27 17.38 9.89
C TRP A 333 29.06 15.97 10.47
N TYR A 334 28.90 14.95 9.61
CA TYR A 334 28.75 13.55 10.02
C TYR A 334 30.12 12.90 10.21
N ASP A 335 30.21 12.07 11.25
CA ASP A 335 31.38 11.27 11.57
C ASP A 335 30.88 9.95 12.17
N ALA A 336 31.28 8.83 11.57
CA ALA A 336 30.88 7.49 11.99
C ALA A 336 31.28 7.17 13.43
N ASN A 337 32.36 7.77 13.96
CA ASN A 337 32.77 7.59 15.36
C ASN A 337 31.67 8.04 16.34
N LYS A 338 30.81 8.98 15.93
CA LYS A 338 29.69 9.44 16.75
C LYS A 338 28.61 8.36 16.95
N LEU A 339 28.61 7.27 16.18
CA LEU A 339 27.67 6.15 16.35
C LEU A 339 27.81 5.46 17.73
N HIS A 340 28.95 5.61 18.40
CA HIS A 340 29.18 5.14 19.77
C HIS A 340 28.58 6.07 20.84
N ASN A 341 28.11 7.26 20.46
CA ASN A 341 27.55 8.25 21.37
C ASN A 341 26.03 8.42 21.12
N ASP A 342 25.23 7.75 21.95
CA ASP A 342 23.76 7.78 21.84
C ASP A 342 23.16 9.18 21.97
N LYS A 343 23.74 10.04 22.82
CA LYS A 343 23.28 11.42 22.97
C LYS A 343 23.52 12.20 21.68
N ALA A 344 24.72 12.13 21.12
CA ALA A 344 25.07 12.84 19.89
C ALA A 344 24.19 12.38 18.71
N MET A 345 23.95 11.08 18.56
CA MET A 345 23.05 10.55 17.52
C MET A 345 21.59 10.93 17.75
N GLY A 346 21.13 10.92 19.00
CA GLY A 346 19.80 11.38 19.35
C GLY A 346 19.58 12.86 19.03
N GLU A 347 20.55 13.73 19.35
CA GLU A 347 20.49 15.16 19.04
C GLU A 347 20.54 15.45 17.52
N LEU A 348 21.36 14.71 16.78
CA LEU A 348 21.43 14.78 15.31
C LEU A 348 20.08 14.40 14.68
N LEU A 349 19.53 13.24 15.05
CA LEU A 349 18.22 12.79 14.55
C LEU A 349 17.10 13.76 14.95
N ASN A 350 17.17 14.34 16.15
CA ASN A 350 16.22 15.35 16.60
C ASN A 350 16.31 16.64 15.78
N GLY A 351 17.51 17.06 15.36
CA GLY A 351 17.69 18.17 14.42
C GLY A 351 16.96 17.94 13.11
N TYR A 352 17.15 16.76 12.51
CA TYR A 352 16.44 16.34 11.30
C TYR A 352 14.91 16.30 11.51
N PHE A 353 14.45 15.74 12.63
CA PHE A 353 13.01 15.67 12.96
C PHE A 353 12.40 17.06 13.16
N ARG A 354 13.12 17.99 13.80
CA ARG A 354 12.67 19.37 14.00
C ARG A 354 12.55 20.12 12.69
N ALA A 355 13.56 20.02 11.83
CA ALA A 355 13.58 20.69 10.54
C ALA A 355 12.41 20.27 9.64
N ASN A 356 11.99 19.00 9.72
CA ASN A 356 10.93 18.44 8.88
C ASN A 356 9.59 18.22 9.61
N HIS A 357 9.46 18.70 10.86
CA HIS A 357 8.26 18.52 11.68
C HIS A 357 7.80 17.06 11.89
N TYR A 358 8.74 16.12 11.97
CA TYR A 358 8.48 14.71 12.25
C TYR A 358 8.49 14.40 13.75
N TYR A 359 7.80 13.34 14.18
CA TYR A 359 7.75 12.94 15.60
C TYR A 359 8.02 11.45 15.80
N TYR A 360 8.82 11.13 16.82
CA TYR A 360 8.94 9.75 17.27
C TYR A 360 7.63 9.24 17.89
N LYS A 361 7.28 8.01 17.55
CA LYS A 361 6.19 7.23 18.14
C LYS A 361 6.66 5.79 18.32
N ASP A 362 6.10 5.11 19.32
CA ASP A 362 6.35 3.69 19.50
C ASP A 362 5.73 2.89 18.34
N PRO A 363 6.50 2.01 17.66
CA PRO A 363 6.00 1.16 16.59
C PRO A 363 4.85 0.26 17.05
N LEU A 364 3.93 -0.05 16.14
CA LEU A 364 2.89 -1.07 16.41
C LEU A 364 3.50 -2.47 16.58
N ASP A 365 4.61 -2.73 15.88
CA ASP A 365 5.40 -3.93 16.03
C ASP A 365 6.16 -3.92 17.36
N LYS A 366 5.61 -4.63 18.35
CA LYS A 366 6.19 -4.75 19.70
C LYS A 366 7.55 -5.45 19.72
N GLY A 367 7.94 -6.14 18.64
CA GLY A 367 9.24 -6.79 18.50
C GLY A 367 10.36 -5.83 18.11
N VAL A 368 10.05 -4.58 17.75
CA VAL A 368 11.07 -3.58 17.41
C VAL A 368 11.79 -3.15 18.68
N TYR A 369 13.12 -3.31 18.68
CA TYR A 369 13.96 -2.80 19.77
C TYR A 369 13.84 -1.29 19.88
N LYS A 370 13.94 -0.76 21.10
CA LYS A 370 13.85 0.68 21.38
C LYS A 370 15.06 1.13 22.17
N ASN A 371 15.96 1.86 21.52
CA ASN A 371 17.10 2.47 22.20
C ASN A 371 16.66 3.72 22.97
N GLU A 372 16.20 3.54 24.21
CA GLU A 372 15.70 4.65 25.05
C GLU A 372 16.77 5.74 25.30
N ALA A 373 18.06 5.38 25.25
CA ALA A 373 19.16 6.34 25.39
C ALA A 373 19.24 7.33 24.22
N VAL A 374 18.87 6.91 23.01
CA VAL A 374 18.76 7.77 21.82
C VAL A 374 17.39 8.45 21.78
N ILE A 375 16.31 7.69 22.02
CA ILE A 375 14.91 8.16 21.89
C ILE A 375 14.63 9.37 22.78
N LYS A 376 15.19 9.43 24.00
CA LYS A 376 14.96 10.55 24.94
C LYS A 376 15.39 11.92 24.40
N HIS A 377 16.25 11.95 23.37
CA HIS A 377 16.72 13.17 22.72
C HIS A 377 15.89 13.55 21.48
N ILE A 378 15.04 12.65 20.98
CA ILE A 378 14.22 12.86 19.78
C ILE A 378 12.85 13.42 20.20
N GLN A 379 12.40 14.47 19.51
CA GLN A 379 11.08 15.03 19.78
C GLN A 379 9.98 13.99 19.59
N SER A 380 9.08 13.93 20.57
CA SER A 380 7.90 13.07 20.54
C SER A 380 6.65 13.90 20.73
N ASN A 381 5.55 13.44 20.16
CA ASN A 381 4.25 14.13 20.23
C ASN A 381 3.62 14.07 21.64
N ARG A 382 4.27 13.41 22.61
CA ARG A 382 3.80 13.32 24.02
C ARG A 382 3.66 14.70 24.68
N ALA A 383 4.45 15.69 24.26
CA ALA A 383 4.39 17.06 24.78
C ALA A 383 3.15 17.86 24.31
N LEU A 384 2.62 17.55 23.11
CA LEU A 384 1.41 18.18 22.57
C LEU A 384 0.14 17.56 23.17
N THR A 385 0.11 16.24 23.34
CA THR A 385 -1.03 15.55 23.97
C THR A 385 -1.19 15.92 25.43
N THR A 386 -0.12 16.02 26.22
CA THR A 386 -0.20 16.52 27.61
C THR A 386 -0.71 17.96 27.68
N LYS A 387 -0.34 18.84 26.75
CA LYS A 387 -0.83 20.23 26.68
C LYS A 387 -2.32 20.33 26.31
N ILE A 388 -2.79 19.44 25.44
CA ILE A 388 -4.21 19.34 25.06
C ILE A 388 -5.03 18.71 26.21
N TRP A 389 -4.50 17.68 26.86
CA TRP A 389 -5.16 16.99 27.97
C TRP A 389 -5.28 17.90 29.20
N THR A 390 -4.21 18.62 29.55
CA THR A 390 -4.22 19.63 30.62
C THR A 390 -5.21 20.75 30.33
N LYS A 391 -5.26 21.30 29.11
CA LYS A 391 -6.30 22.28 28.72
C LYS A 391 -7.73 21.73 28.84
N ARG A 392 -7.93 20.44 28.53
CA ARG A 392 -9.25 19.79 28.61
C ARG A 392 -9.69 19.52 30.05
N ILE A 393 -8.74 19.14 30.91
CA ILE A 393 -8.96 19.03 32.36
C ILE A 393 -9.19 20.41 32.99
N GLU A 394 -8.39 21.42 32.64
CA GLU A 394 -8.60 22.80 33.07
C GLU A 394 -10.00 23.29 32.67
N GLY A 395 -10.44 23.02 31.43
CA GLY A 395 -11.79 23.35 30.96
C GLY A 395 -12.88 22.70 31.82
N LYS A 396 -12.79 21.38 32.07
CA LYS A 396 -13.78 20.66 32.89
C LYS A 396 -13.75 21.07 34.37
N LEU A 397 -12.58 21.32 34.95
CA LEU A 397 -12.47 21.83 36.33
C LEU A 397 -13.10 23.22 36.46
N MET A 398 -12.96 24.07 35.44
CA MET A 398 -13.53 25.40 35.40
C MET A 398 -15.06 25.42 35.21
N GLU A 399 -15.67 24.30 34.78
CA GLU A 399 -17.13 24.15 34.69
C GLU A 399 -17.77 23.76 36.04
N VAL A 400 -17.01 23.12 36.93
CA VAL A 400 -17.53 22.56 38.20
C VAL A 400 -17.17 23.43 39.42
N LEU A 401 -16.16 24.29 39.30
CA LEU A 401 -15.70 25.13 40.40
C LEU A 401 -16.58 26.38 40.60
N PRO A 402 -16.87 26.78 41.86
CA PRO A 402 -17.55 28.03 42.14
C PRO A 402 -16.81 29.24 41.55
N VAL A 403 -17.54 30.23 41.04
CA VAL A 403 -17.00 31.43 40.36
C VAL A 403 -15.93 32.17 41.18
N LYS A 404 -16.06 32.19 42.52
CA LYS A 404 -15.07 32.79 43.43
C LYS A 404 -13.72 32.06 43.38
N THR A 405 -13.72 30.73 43.31
CA THR A 405 -12.54 29.87 43.26
C THR A 405 -11.81 30.01 41.92
N ILE A 406 -12.56 30.10 40.82
CA ILE A 406 -12.02 30.37 39.48
C ILE A 406 -11.30 31.72 39.43
N LYS A 407 -11.87 32.76 40.05
CA LYS A 407 -11.25 34.09 40.12
C LYS A 407 -9.93 34.08 40.91
N VAL A 408 -9.83 33.31 41.99
CA VAL A 408 -8.60 33.15 42.77
C VAL A 408 -7.52 32.40 41.97
N LEU A 409 -7.88 31.28 41.32
CA LEU A 409 -6.95 30.50 40.49
C LEU A 409 -6.41 31.32 39.30
N LYS A 410 -7.26 32.11 38.63
CA LYS A 410 -6.82 33.04 37.56
C LYS A 410 -5.91 34.15 38.07
N LYS A 411 -6.05 34.58 39.34
CA LYS A 411 -5.23 35.62 39.95
C LYS A 411 -3.84 35.10 40.35
N ILE A 412 -3.76 33.84 40.79
CA ILE A 412 -2.49 33.14 41.09
C ILE A 412 -1.70 32.86 39.81
N LYS A 413 -2.37 32.39 38.74
CA LYS A 413 -1.77 32.09 37.43
C LYS A 413 -1.28 33.34 36.66
N ARG A 414 -1.58 34.55 37.13
CA ARG A 414 -1.06 35.81 36.58
C ARG A 414 0.15 36.36 37.35
N LYS A 415 0.48 35.76 38.50
CA LYS A 415 1.64 36.13 39.34
C LYS A 415 2.86 35.22 39.13
N PHE A 416 2.70 34.16 38.35
CA PHE A 416 3.72 33.25 37.84
C PHE A 416 3.56 33.21 36.32
#